data_AF-A0A4Y9QQT5-F1
#
_entry.id   AF-A0A4Y9QQT5-F1
#
_cell.length_a   1.000
_cell.length_b   1.000
_cell.length_c   1.000
_cell.angle_alpha   90.00
_cell.angle_beta   90.00
_cell.angle_gamma   90.00
#
_symmetry.space_group_name_H-M   'P 1'
#
loop_
_entity.id
_entity.type
_entity.pdbx_description
1 polymer ?
#
loop_
_entity_poly.entity_id
_entity_poly.type
_entity_poly.pdbx_seq_one_letter_code
_entity_poly.pdbx_strand_id
1 'polypeptide(L)'
;MAVNPSIITRDLDKVSEPTGNIYESIHIVGQRAKQISNNLKEELNNKLSEFASTVDNLEEVFENKEQIEISKFYERMPKPTTLAMEEFLEGKVYYRFPEEEAQ
;
A
#
# COMPACT_ATOMS: atom_id res chain seq x y z
N MET A 1 0.69 11.13 -10.25
CA MET A 1 1.10 12.16 -9.28
C MET A 1 1.80 11.48 -8.11
N ALA A 2 2.84 12.08 -7.55
CA ALA A 2 3.46 11.54 -6.34
C ALA A 2 2.49 11.75 -5.16
N VAL A 3 2.02 10.66 -4.56
CA VAL A 3 1.09 10.72 -3.43
C VAL A 3 1.85 11.26 -2.21
N ASN A 4 1.28 12.27 -1.55
CA ASN A 4 1.90 12.89 -0.39
C ASN A 4 1.98 11.86 0.77
N PRO A 5 3.17 11.57 1.31
CA PRO A 5 3.32 10.60 2.41
C PRO A 5 2.83 11.14 3.77
N SER A 6 2.53 12.43 3.86
CA SER A 6 2.06 13.07 5.08
C SER A 6 0.57 12.85 5.32
N ILE A 7 0.16 12.85 6.59
CA ILE A 7 -1.24 12.79 6.97
C ILE A 7 -1.89 14.14 6.66
N ILE A 8 -2.97 14.11 5.87
CA ILE A 8 -3.77 15.27 5.52
C ILE A 8 -5.22 15.05 5.97
N THR A 9 -5.88 16.12 6.38
CA THR A 9 -7.33 16.11 6.59
C THR A 9 -8.02 16.00 5.24
N ARG A 10 -9.05 15.15 5.14
CA ARG A 10 -9.83 14.97 3.92
C ARG A 10 -11.25 15.47 4.11
N ASP A 11 -11.83 15.91 3.00
CA ASP A 11 -13.21 16.34 2.90
C ASP A 11 -14.13 15.12 2.96
N LEU A 12 -14.97 15.06 3.99
CA LEU A 12 -15.83 13.90 4.26
C LEU A 12 -16.95 13.77 3.21
N ASP A 13 -17.42 14.88 2.66
CA ASP A 13 -18.47 14.89 1.65
C ASP A 13 -17.95 14.21 0.39
N LYS A 14 -16.74 14.60 -0.07
CA LYS A 14 -16.07 13.98 -1.23
C LYS A 14 -15.76 12.51 -1.03
N VAL A 15 -15.40 12.11 0.19
CA VAL A 15 -15.14 10.70 0.49
C VAL A 15 -16.44 9.90 0.45
N SER A 16 -17.57 10.47 0.87
CA SER A 16 -18.85 9.76 0.87
C SER A 16 -19.56 9.75 -0.49
N GLU A 17 -19.26 10.69 -1.39
CA GLU A 17 -19.90 10.86 -2.70
C GLU A 17 -19.97 9.57 -3.56
N PRO A 18 -18.91 8.74 -3.66
CA PRO A 18 -18.94 7.56 -4.52
C PRO A 18 -19.88 6.44 -4.02
N THR A 19 -20.11 6.32 -2.71
CA THR A 19 -20.95 5.27 -2.13
C THR A 19 -22.25 5.78 -1.52
N GLY A 20 -22.41 7.11 -1.39
CA GLY A 20 -23.50 7.73 -0.62
C GLY A 20 -23.37 7.58 0.90
N ASN A 21 -22.31 6.94 1.39
CA ASN A 21 -22.13 6.62 2.81
C ASN A 21 -20.66 6.57 3.19
N ILE A 22 -20.28 7.42 4.15
CA ILE A 22 -18.90 7.51 4.60
C ILE A 22 -18.33 6.20 5.14
N TYR A 23 -19.12 5.39 5.84
CA TYR A 23 -18.64 4.16 6.45
C TYR A 23 -18.34 3.09 5.40
N GLU A 24 -19.16 3.02 4.36
CA GLU A 24 -18.96 2.11 3.23
C GLU A 24 -17.71 2.49 2.44
N SER A 25 -17.54 3.78 2.16
CA SER A 25 -16.33 4.33 1.54
C SER A 25 -15.06 4.01 2.34
N ILE A 26 -15.09 4.20 3.67
CA ILE A 26 -13.97 3.84 4.56
C ILE A 26 -13.71 2.33 4.54
N HIS A 27 -14.75 1.50 4.50
CA HIS A 27 -14.59 0.05 4.42
C HIS A 27 -13.89 -0.36 3.11
N ILE A 28 -14.33 0.17 1.97
CA ILE A 28 -13.73 -0.09 0.65
C ILE A 28 -12.26 0.33 0.64
N VAL A 29 -11.95 1.54 1.11
CA VAL A 29 -10.57 2.05 1.24
C VAL A 29 -9.74 1.14 2.14
N GLY A 30 -10.30 0.67 3.26
CA GLY A 30 -9.64 -0.25 4.18
C GLY A 30 -9.29 -1.59 3.53
N GLN A 31 -10.20 -2.16 2.74
CA GLN A 31 -9.95 -3.40 2.01
C GLN A 31 -8.89 -3.21 0.92
N ARG A 32 -8.95 -2.08 0.20
CA ARG A 32 -7.95 -1.72 -0.80
C ARG A 32 -6.56 -1.52 -0.19
N ALA A 33 -6.48 -0.86 0.97
CA ALA A 33 -5.23 -0.67 1.69
C ALA A 33 -4.58 -2.00 2.10
N LYS A 34 -5.37 -3.01 2.49
CA LYS A 34 -4.85 -4.36 2.78
C LYS A 34 -4.25 -5.02 1.53
N GLN A 35 -4.89 -4.89 0.37
CA GLN A 35 -4.36 -5.41 -0.89
C GLN A 35 -3.01 -4.78 -1.23
N ILE A 36 -2.93 -3.44 -1.15
CA ILE A 36 -1.67 -2.71 -1.39
C ILE A 36 -0.60 -3.14 -0.38
N SER A 37 -0.94 -3.27 0.90
CA SER A 37 0.00 -3.69 1.94
C SER A 37 0.55 -5.10 1.71
N ASN A 38 -0.28 -6.04 1.26
CA ASN A 38 0.16 -7.40 0.96
C ASN A 38 1.10 -7.41 -0.24
N ASN A 39 0.73 -6.74 -1.34
CA ASN A 39 1.56 -6.65 -2.54
C ASN A 39 2.93 -6.01 -2.23
N LEU A 40 2.95 -4.91 -1.47
CA LEU A 40 4.20 -4.25 -1.07
C LEU A 40 5.08 -5.16 -0.19
N LYS A 41 4.46 -5.92 0.71
CA LYS A 41 5.19 -6.87 1.56
C LYS A 41 5.80 -8.00 0.72
N GLU A 42 5.06 -8.55 -0.24
CA GLU A 42 5.57 -9.59 -1.14
C GLU A 42 6.69 -9.05 -2.03
N GLU A 43 6.51 -7.86 -2.62
CA GLU A 43 7.53 -7.21 -3.44
C GLU A 43 8.82 -6.94 -2.66
N LEU A 44 8.70 -6.41 -1.44
CA LEU A 44 9.84 -6.18 -0.55
C LEU A 44 10.56 -7.49 -0.21
N ASN A 45 9.83 -8.54 0.17
CA ASN A 45 10.44 -9.82 0.51
C ASN A 45 11.14 -10.46 -0.69
N ASN A 46 10.56 -10.36 -1.88
CA ASN A 46 11.19 -10.86 -3.11
C ASN A 46 12.51 -10.13 -3.37
N LYS A 47 12.50 -8.79 -3.30
CA LYS A 47 13.73 -7.99 -3.47
C LYS A 47 14.78 -8.29 -2.42
N LEU A 48 14.39 -8.47 -1.15
CA LEU A 48 15.33 -8.81 -0.08
C LEU A 48 15.91 -10.22 -0.23
N SER A 49 15.13 -11.16 -0.77
CA SER A 49 15.57 -12.54 -1.00
C SER A 49 16.67 -12.65 -2.05
N GLU A 50 16.73 -11.71 -3.00
CA GLU A 50 17.82 -11.64 -4.00
C GLU A 50 19.19 -11.36 -3.35
N PHE A 51 19.22 -10.80 -2.15
CA PHE A 51 20.44 -10.49 -1.40
C PHE A 51 20.74 -11.47 -0.27
N ALA A 52 19.87 -12.45 -0.02
CA ALA A 52 20.09 -13.48 0.99
C ALA A 52 21.16 -14.47 0.49
N SER A 53 22.43 -14.23 0.83
CA SER A 53 23.52 -15.15 0.55
C SER A 53 23.34 -16.46 1.34
N THR A 54 23.34 -17.59 0.64
CA THR A 54 23.24 -18.96 1.20
C THR A 54 24.52 -19.47 1.86
N VAL A 55 25.57 -18.65 1.91
CA VAL A 55 26.88 -19.07 2.42
C VAL A 55 27.08 -18.51 3.81
N ASP A 56 26.94 -19.38 4.81
CA ASP A 56 27.33 -19.13 6.20
C ASP A 56 28.87 -19.14 6.26
N ASN A 57 29.49 -18.08 5.72
CA ASN A 57 30.94 -17.89 5.80
C ASN A 57 31.23 -16.99 6.99
N LEU A 58 32.18 -17.38 7.86
CA LEU A 58 32.65 -16.62 9.02
C LEU A 58 33.35 -15.28 8.66
N GLU A 59 33.03 -14.69 7.51
CA GLU A 59 33.48 -13.36 7.09
C GLU A 59 32.59 -12.28 7.70
N GLU A 60 33.18 -11.15 8.07
CA GLU A 60 32.45 -9.94 8.45
C GLU A 60 31.42 -9.60 7.36
N VAL A 61 30.13 -9.68 7.71
CA VAL A 61 29.03 -9.29 6.84
C VAL A 61 29.14 -7.79 6.63
N PHE A 62 29.81 -7.38 5.54
CA PHE A 62 29.83 -5.99 5.11
C PHE A 62 28.40 -5.49 4.91
N GLU A 63 28.10 -4.27 5.39
CA GLU A 63 26.80 -3.65 5.20
C GLU A 63 26.42 -3.64 3.71
N ASN A 64 25.33 -4.34 3.36
CA ASN A 64 24.86 -4.40 1.99
C ASN A 64 24.17 -3.06 1.63
N LYS A 65 24.91 -2.20 0.92
CA LYS A 65 24.44 -0.87 0.52
C LYS A 65 23.14 -0.91 -0.27
N GLU A 66 22.94 -1.94 -1.10
CA GLU A 66 21.74 -2.11 -1.91
C GLU A 66 20.53 -2.46 -1.03
N GLN A 67 20.70 -3.33 -0.03
CA GLN A 67 19.66 -3.66 0.94
C GLN A 67 19.22 -2.43 1.75
N ILE A 68 20.17 -1.58 2.16
CA ILE A 68 19.90 -0.33 2.86
C ILE A 68 19.11 0.64 1.97
N GLU A 69 19.47 0.76 0.70
CA GLU A 69 18.79 1.65 -0.25
C GLU A 69 17.36 1.21 -0.53
N ILE A 70 17.15 -0.10 -0.74
CA ILE A 70 15.81 -0.70 -0.89
C ILE A 70 14.96 -0.41 0.34
N SER A 71 15.51 -0.64 1.54
CA SER A 71 14.78 -0.40 2.79
C SER A 71 14.38 1.07 2.93
N LYS A 72 15.32 2.00 2.67
CA LYS A 72 15.05 3.46 2.68
C LYS A 72 14.01 3.88 1.65
N PHE A 73 13.93 3.22 0.51
CA PHE A 73 12.93 3.50 -0.51
C PHE A 73 11.51 3.19 -0.01
N TYR A 74 11.28 1.99 0.54
CA TYR A 74 9.98 1.61 1.07
C TYR A 74 9.59 2.39 2.33
N GLU A 75 10.56 2.80 3.16
CA GLU A 75 10.31 3.67 4.32
C GLU A 75 9.80 5.06 3.92
N ARG A 76 10.23 5.59 2.76
CA ARG A 76 9.78 6.89 2.23
C ARG A 76 8.45 6.82 1.50
N MET A 77 7.97 5.61 1.21
CA MET A 77 6.73 5.41 0.48
C MET A 77 5.53 5.82 1.34
N PRO A 78 4.47 6.44 0.75
CA PRO A 78 3.23 6.70 1.46
C PRO A 78 2.63 5.42 2.04
N LYS A 79 1.95 5.54 3.19
CA LYS A 79 1.24 4.42 3.81
C LYS A 79 0.20 3.83 2.84
N PRO A 80 -0.02 2.50 2.86
CA PRO A 80 -1.03 1.85 2.01
C PRO A 80 -2.42 2.46 2.12
N THR A 81 -2.80 2.95 3.30
CA THR A 81 -4.08 3.64 3.53
C THR A 81 -4.18 4.98 2.80
N THR A 82 -3.08 5.71 2.65
CA THR A 82 -3.04 6.99 1.92
C THR A 82 -3.14 6.75 0.42
N LEU A 83 -2.40 5.75 -0.08
CA LEU A 83 -2.49 5.31 -1.48
C LEU A 83 -3.90 4.84 -1.83
N ALA A 84 -4.49 3.96 -1.01
CA ALA A 84 -5.85 3.45 -1.22
C ALA A 84 -6.90 4.58 -1.27
N MET A 85 -6.75 5.59 -0.41
CA MET A 85 -7.67 6.71 -0.37
C MET A 85 -7.54 7.61 -1.61
N GLU A 86 -6.31 7.86 -2.10
CA GLU A 86 -6.12 8.56 -3.38
C GLU A 86 -6.73 7.78 -4.54
N GLU A 87 -6.44 6.48 -4.66
CA GLU A 87 -6.99 5.64 -5.72
C GLU A 87 -8.52 5.62 -5.68
N PHE A 88 -9.11 5.61 -4.49
CA PHE A 88 -10.56 5.65 -4.30
C PHE A 88 -11.15 6.99 -4.77
N LEU A 89 -10.56 8.12 -4.37
CA LEU A 89 -11.02 9.45 -4.80
C LEU A 89 -10.79 9.71 -6.30
N GLU A 90 -9.77 9.08 -6.89
CA GLU A 90 -9.52 9.12 -8.34
C GLU A 90 -10.43 8.16 -9.13
N GLY A 91 -11.32 7.41 -8.46
CA GLY A 91 -12.22 6.45 -9.13
C GLY A 91 -11.52 5.23 -9.72
N LYS A 92 -10.30 4.91 -9.26
CA LYS A 92 -9.49 3.78 -9.75
C LYS A 92 -9.79 2.47 -9.03
N VAL A 93 -10.65 2.51 -8.01
CA VAL A 93 -11.02 1.35 -7.19
C VAL A 93 -12.40 0.85 -7.60
N TYR A 94 -12.45 -0.34 -8.20
CA TYR A 94 -13.69 -1.07 -8.42
C TYR A 94 -14.08 -1.82 -7.13
N TYR A 95 -15.35 -1.72 -6.74
CA TYR A 95 -15.94 -2.45 -5.62
C TYR A 95 -17.34 -2.93 -5.99
N ARG A 96 -17.81 -3.95 -5.28
CA ARG A 96 -19.15 -4.52 -5.44
C ARG A 96 -19.69 -4.94 -4.08
N PHE A 97 -21.00 -4.86 -3.91
CA PHE A 97 -21.67 -5.36 -2.72
C PHE A 97 -22.03 -6.83 -2.89
N PRO A 98 -21.92 -7.67 -1.85
CA PRO A 98 -22.26 -9.09 -1.93
C PRO A 98 -23.76 -9.33 -2.23
N GLU A 99 -24.63 -8.39 -1.83
CA GLU A 99 -26.08 -8.49 -1.97
C GLU A 99 -26.57 -8.08 -3.36
N GLU A 100 -25.75 -7.38 -4.14
CA GLU A 100 -25.97 -7.21 -5.57
C GLU A 100 -25.46 -8.49 -6.26
N GLU A 101 -26.35 -9.47 -6.43
CA GLU A 101 -26.10 -10.60 -7.33
C GLU A 101 -25.60 -10.04 -8.67
N ALA A 102 -24.42 -10.50 -9.09
CA ALA A 102 -23.91 -10.23 -10.42
C ALA A 102 -24.87 -10.88 -11.43
N GLN A 103 -25.85 -10.12 -11.90
CA GLN A 103 -26.63 -10.45 -13.10
C GLN A 103 -25.75 -10.39 -14.34
#